data_AF-A0A662I006-F1
#
_entry.id   AF-A0A662I006-F1
#
_cell.length_a   1.000
_cell.length_b   1.000
_cell.length_c   1.000
_cell.angle_alpha   90.00
_cell.angle_beta   90.00
_cell.angle_gamma   90.00
#
_symmetry.space_group_name_H-M   'P 1'
#
loop_
_entity.id
_entity.type
_entity.pdbx_description
1 polymer ?
#
loop_
_entity_poly.entity_id
_entity_poly.type
_entity_poly.pdbx_seq_one_letter_code
_entity_poly.pdbx_strand_id
1 'polypeptide(L)'
;RPMYGYEIVKAIKEKFKFSPATVTVYVVLYRMESEGLIKKVKEEKSVGRIGRAYYAPTEKGLEAFEKGKEFIENIYKLLFS
;
A
#
# COMPACT_ATOMS: atom_id res chain seq x y z
N ARG A 1 3.94 0.29 10.90
CA ARG A 1 3.44 -1.02 11.39
C ARG A 1 2.90 -1.83 10.21
N PRO A 2 3.04 -3.17 10.20
CA PRO A 2 2.35 -4.00 9.22
C PRO A 2 0.82 -3.85 9.34
N MET A 3 0.13 -3.92 8.21
CA MET A 3 -1.33 -3.81 8.13
C MET A 3 -1.89 -4.85 7.16
N TYR A 4 -3.07 -5.39 7.46
CA TYR A 4 -3.81 -6.21 6.49
C TYR A 4 -4.71 -5.34 5.61
N GLY A 5 -5.17 -5.87 4.48
CA GLY A 5 -5.81 -5.09 3.42
C GLY A 5 -6.95 -4.17 3.88
N TYR A 6 -7.81 -4.63 4.79
CA TYR A 6 -8.90 -3.81 5.32
C TYR A 6 -8.41 -2.65 6.20
N GLU A 7 -7.35 -2.84 7.00
CA GLU A 7 -6.76 -1.73 7.77
C GLU A 7 -6.18 -0.67 6.84
N ILE A 8 -5.60 -1.07 5.70
CA ILE A 8 -5.06 -0.15 4.71
C ILE A 8 -6.19 0.68 4.10
N VAL A 9 -7.31 0.05 3.70
CA VAL A 9 -8.51 0.76 3.21
C VAL A 9 -9.01 1.78 4.25
N LYS A 10 -9.10 1.36 5.53
CA LYS A 10 -9.55 2.23 6.63
C LYS A 10 -8.59 3.41 6.84
N ALA A 11 -7.29 3.14 6.86
CA ALA A 11 -6.26 4.16 7.05
C ALA A 11 -6.26 5.21 5.93
N ILE A 12 -6.46 4.80 4.67
CA ILE A 12 -6.59 5.70 3.53
C ILE A 12 -7.79 6.64 3.74
N LYS A 13 -8.95 6.09 4.10
CA LYS A 13 -10.17 6.87 4.36
C LYS A 13 -10.00 7.85 5.51
N GLU A 14 -9.41 7.42 6.62
CA GLU A 14 -9.21 8.26 7.80
C GLU A 14 -8.24 9.41 7.53
N LYS A 15 -7.12 9.12 6.86
CA LYS A 15 -6.03 10.06 6.61
C LYS A 15 -6.35 11.07 5.51
N PHE A 16 -6.92 10.61 4.40
CA PHE A 16 -7.07 11.45 3.20
C PHE A 16 -8.53 11.83 2.91
N LYS A 17 -9.48 11.40 3.75
CA LYS A 17 -10.92 11.65 3.59
C LYS A 17 -11.49 11.19 2.24
N PHE A 18 -10.79 10.30 1.53
CA PHE A 18 -11.27 9.63 0.33
C PHE A 18 -11.32 8.11 0.56
N SER A 19 -12.30 7.44 -0.06
CA SER A 19 -12.46 5.99 0.10
C SER A 19 -12.29 5.30 -1.27
N PRO A 20 -11.14 4.67 -1.55
CA PRO A 20 -11.00 3.85 -2.75
C PRO A 20 -11.90 2.62 -2.65
N ALA A 21 -12.29 2.05 -3.78
CA ALA A 21 -12.94 0.76 -3.79
C ALA A 21 -12.00 -0.31 -3.18
N THR A 22 -12.53 -1.14 -2.28
CA THR A 22 -11.76 -2.19 -1.61
C THR A 22 -11.02 -3.08 -2.60
N VAL A 23 -11.69 -3.48 -3.69
CA VAL A 23 -11.10 -4.30 -4.76
C VAL A 23 -9.87 -3.62 -5.36
N THR A 24 -9.92 -2.31 -5.62
CA THR A 24 -8.78 -1.55 -6.14
C THR A 24 -7.58 -1.60 -5.19
N VAL A 25 -7.80 -1.47 -3.87
CA VAL A 25 -6.72 -1.57 -2.89
C VAL A 25 -6.07 -2.96 -2.93
N TYR A 26 -6.86 -4.04 -3.00
CA TYR A 26 -6.31 -5.39 -3.11
C TYR A 26 -5.56 -5.64 -4.42
N VAL A 27 -6.03 -5.11 -5.55
CA VAL A 27 -5.31 -5.19 -6.84
C VAL A 27 -3.95 -4.50 -6.74
N VAL A 28 -3.90 -3.31 -6.14
CA VAL A 28 -2.63 -2.58 -5.95
C VAL A 28 -1.70 -3.34 -5.01
N LEU A 29 -2.19 -3.86 -3.87
CA LEU A 29 -1.39 -4.66 -2.95
C LEU A 29 -0.81 -5.91 -3.63
N TYR A 30 -1.62 -6.61 -4.42
CA TYR A 30 -1.17 -7.78 -5.19
C TYR A 30 -0.04 -7.42 -6.17
N ARG A 31 -0.20 -6.32 -6.92
CA ARG A 31 0.85 -5.85 -7.85
C ARG A 31 2.12 -5.46 -7.12
N MET A 32 2.02 -4.66 -6.07
CA MET A 32 3.16 -4.27 -5.24
C MET A 32 3.90 -5.47 -4.65
N GLU A 33 3.17 -6.50 -4.22
CA GLU A 33 3.78 -7.74 -3.73
C GLU A 33 4.48 -8.49 -4.87
N SER A 34 3.83 -8.64 -6.02
CA SER A 34 4.41 -9.33 -7.20
C SER A 34 5.68 -8.64 -7.73
N GLU A 35 5.76 -7.32 -7.59
CA GLU A 35 6.91 -6.50 -7.96
C GLU A 35 7.98 -6.43 -6.85
N GLY A 36 7.71 -7.02 -5.68
CA GLY A 36 8.63 -7.05 -4.54
C GLY A 36 8.76 -5.72 -3.78
N LEU A 37 7.80 -4.82 -3.92
CA LEU A 37 7.76 -3.53 -3.21
C LEU A 37 7.24 -3.70 -1.77
N ILE A 38 6.39 -4.69 -1.54
CA ILE A 38 5.92 -5.09 -0.21
C ILE A 38 6.08 -6.60 -0.05
N LYS A 39 6.07 -7.06 1.20
CA LYS A 39 6.09 -8.48 1.55
C LYS A 39 5.06 -8.81 2.61
N LYS A 40 4.51 -10.02 2.56
CA LYS A 40 3.77 -10.60 3.69
C LYS A 40 4.73 -10.87 4.84
N VAL A 41 4.40 -10.36 6.03
CA VAL A 41 5.20 -10.55 7.24
C VAL A 41 4.50 -11.38 8.31
N LYS A 42 3.17 -11.52 8.21
CA LYS A 42 2.36 -12.40 9.05
C LYS A 42 1.15 -12.90 8.26
N GLU A 43 0.77 -14.15 8.51
CA GLU A 43 -0.49 -14.72 8.07
C GLU A 43 -1.24 -15.26 9.29
N GLU A 44 -2.33 -14.60 9.67
CA GLU A 44 -3.23 -15.14 10.69
C GLU A 44 -4.17 -16.15 10.03
N LYS A 45 -3.90 -17.45 10.24
CA LYS A 45 -4.84 -18.51 9.88
C LYS A 45 -5.93 -18.58 10.96
N SER A 46 -7.17 -18.39 10.58
CA SER A 46 -8.32 -18.63 11.46
C SER A 46 -9.16 -19.77 10.90
N VAL A 47 -9.47 -20.77 11.74
CA VAL A 47 -10.29 -21.91 11.35
C VAL A 47 -11.67 -21.38 10.91
N GLY A 48 -12.05 -21.63 9.65
CA GLY A 48 -13.31 -21.17 9.06
C GLY A 48 -13.35 -19.72 8.55
N ARG A 49 -12.23 -18.99 8.53
CA ARG A 49 -12.15 -17.62 7.96
C ARG A 49 -10.99 -17.47 6.98
N ILE A 50 -11.15 -16.55 6.02
CA ILE A 50 -10.07 -16.14 5.12
C ILE A 50 -8.94 -15.56 5.98
N GLY A 51 -7.75 -16.15 5.89
CA GLY A 51 -6.59 -15.71 6.66
C GLY A 51 -6.20 -14.28 6.35
N ARG A 52 -5.71 -13.54 7.36
CA ARG A 52 -5.29 -12.14 7.17
C ARG A 52 -3.80 -12.09 6.83
N ALA A 53 -3.50 -11.66 5.61
CA ALA A 53 -2.14 -11.33 5.21
C ALA A 53 -1.78 -9.91 5.64
N TYR A 54 -0.72 -9.77 6.43
CA TYR A 54 -0.17 -8.48 6.85
C TYR A 54 1.02 -8.11 5.99
N TYR A 55 1.01 -6.89 5.45
CA TYR A 55 2.04 -6.40 4.54
C TYR A 55 2.97 -5.41 5.23
N ALA A 56 4.24 -5.44 4.85
CA ALA A 56 5.24 -4.42 5.19
C ALA A 56 6.05 -4.04 3.95
N PRO A 57 6.55 -2.79 3.85
CA PRO A 57 7.42 -2.40 2.74
C PRO A 57 8.74 -3.19 2.76
N THR A 58 9.29 -3.43 1.58
CA THR A 58 10.67 -3.88 1.40
C THR A 58 11.59 -2.67 1.25
N GLU A 59 12.90 -2.89 1.28
CA GLU A 59 13.89 -1.84 0.95
C GLU A 59 13.66 -1.27 -0.46
N LYS A 60 13.50 -2.16 -1.45
CA LYS A 60 13.10 -1.79 -2.83
C LYS A 60 11.81 -0.94 -2.85
N GLY A 61 10.83 -1.27 -2.02
CA GLY A 61 9.59 -0.53 -1.89
C GLY A 61 9.78 0.88 -1.34
N LEU A 62 10.66 1.05 -0.35
CA LEU A 62 10.99 2.36 0.22
C LEU A 62 11.75 3.23 -0.78
N GLU A 63 12.73 2.66 -1.50
CA GLU A 63 13.43 3.38 -2.57
C GLU A 63 12.48 3.83 -3.69
N ALA A 64 11.57 2.96 -4.12
CA ALA A 64 10.57 3.28 -5.13
C ALA A 64 9.61 4.39 -4.64
N PHE A 65 9.25 4.37 -3.36
CA PHE A 65 8.42 5.41 -2.75
C PHE A 65 9.11 6.77 -2.77
N GLU A 66 10.38 6.87 -2.39
CA GLU A 66 11.11 8.13 -2.41
C GLU A 66 11.28 8.67 -3.84
N LYS A 67 11.62 7.81 -4.81
CA LYS A 67 11.66 8.19 -6.24
C LYS A 67 10.31 8.70 -6.74
N GLY A 68 9.22 8.05 -6.34
CA GLY A 68 7.86 8.46 -6.71
C GLY A 68 7.48 9.82 -6.11
N LYS A 69 7.89 10.06 -4.86
CA LYS A 69 7.68 11.35 -4.18
C LYS A 69 8.42 12.47 -4.89
N GLU A 70 9.71 12.28 -5.17
CA GLU A 70 10.52 13.25 -5.92
C GLU A 70 9.92 13.55 -7.29
N PHE A 71 9.46 12.51 -8.01
CA PHE A 71 8.80 12.69 -9.30
C PHE A 71 7.56 13.59 -9.20
N ILE A 72 6.65 13.34 -8.24
CA ILE A 72 5.44 14.14 -8.05
C ILE A 72 5.79 15.59 -7.69
N GLU A 73 6.76 15.80 -6.80
CA GLU A 73 7.22 17.13 -6.41
C GLU A 73 7.80 17.92 -7.60
N ASN A 74 8.57 17.26 -8.46
CA ASN A 74 9.14 17.87 -9.65
C ASN A 74 8.06 18.23 -10.68
N ILE A 75 7.08 17.36 -10.91
CA ILE A 75 5.94 17.65 -11.78
C ILE A 75 5.12 18.83 -11.24
N TYR A 76 4.88 18.87 -9.94
CA TYR A 76 4.17 19.99 -9.31
C TYR A 76 4.91 21.32 -9.52
N LYS A 77 6.23 21.34 -9.30
CA LYS A 77 7.05 22.53 -9.56
C LYS A 77 7.00 22.94 -11.03
N LEU A 78 7.10 21.99 -11.95
CA LEU A 78 7.08 22.28 -13.40
C LEU A 78 5.75 22.89 -13.87
N LEU A 79 4.63 22.45 -13.29
CA LEU A 79 3.30 22.89 -13.73
C LEU A 79 2.81 24.17 -13.05
N PHE A 80 3.31 24.48 -11.83
CA PHE A 80 2.72 25.51 -10.98
C PHE A 80 3.74 26.46 -10.32
N SER A 81 5.04 26.35 -10.59
CA SER A 81 6.09 27.31 -10.19
C SER A 81 6.61 28.08 -11.39
#